data_AF-X0VH20-F1
#
_entry.id   AF-X0VH20-F1
#
_cell.length_a   1.000
_cell.length_b   1.000
_cell.length_c   1.000
_cell.angle_alpha   90.00
_cell.angle_beta   90.00
_cell.angle_gamma   90.00
#
_symmetry.space_group_name_H-M   'P 1'
#
loop_
_entity.id
_entity.type
_entity.pdbx_description
1 polymer ?
#
loop_
_entity_poly.entity_id
_entity_poly.type
_entity_poly.pdbx_seq_one_letter_code
_entity_poly.pdbx_strand_id
1 'polypeptide(L)' 'MLCQICKKKEVAITLTKIVEEQKTEIHLCKDCAAAFSDKFSIFPLP' A
#
# COMPACT_ATOMS: atom_id res chain seq x y z
N MET A 1 14.29 -6.69 0.56
CA MET A 1 13.46 -5.49 0.74
C MET A 1 12.85 -5.08 -0.60
N LEU A 2 12.05 -5.96 -1.18
CA LEU A 2 11.43 -5.76 -2.49
C LEU A 2 9.92 -5.65 -2.29
N CYS A 3 9.25 -4.91 -3.16
CA CYS A 3 7.80 -4.72 -3.17
C CYS A 3 7.08 -6.06 -3.01
N GLN A 4 6.16 -6.15 -2.05
CA GLN A 4 5.39 -7.38 -1.82
C GLN A 4 4.53 -7.77 -3.04
N ILE A 5 4.13 -6.79 -3.87
CA ILE A 5 3.32 -7.04 -5.07
C ILE A 5 4.19 -7.48 -6.25
N CYS A 6 5.15 -6.66 -6.67
CA CYS A 6 5.87 -6.92 -7.92
C CYS A 6 7.19 -7.67 -7.72
N LYS A 7 7.72 -7.76 -6.50
CA LYS A 7 9.00 -8.41 -6.12
C LYS A 7 10.23 -8.02 -6.96
N LYS A 8 10.11 -6.97 -7.77
CA LYS A 8 11.11 -6.50 -8.74
C LYS A 8 11.77 -5.20 -8.33
N LYS A 9 11.03 -4.34 -7.63
CA LYS A 9 11.48 -3.00 -7.21
C LYS A 9 11.62 -2.96 -5.69
N GLU A 10 12.52 -2.13 -5.18
CA GLU A 10 12.67 -1.94 -3.73
C GLU A 10 11.42 -1.32 -3.10
N VAL A 11 11.19 -1.68 -1.83
CA VAL A 11 10.11 -1.09 -1.03
C VAL A 11 10.42 0.40 -0.84
N ALA A 12 9.49 1.25 -1.21
CA ALA A 12 9.61 2.70 -1.05
C ALA A 12 8.47 3.30 -0.22
N ILE A 13 7.33 2.61 -0.15
CA ILE A 13 6.12 3.08 0.53
C ILE A 13 5.56 1.93 1.35
N THR A 14 5.25 2.19 2.61
CA THR A 14 4.55 1.24 3.48
C THR A 14 3.13 1.75 3.65
N LEU A 15 2.16 0.98 3.17
CA LEU A 15 0.74 1.25 3.35
C LEU A 15 0.26 0.54 4.61
N THR A 16 -0.38 1.28 5.50
CA THR A 16 -1.00 0.73 6.70
C THR A 16 -2.51 0.83 6.54
N LYS A 17 -3.17 -0.31 6.42
CA LYS A 17 -4.64 -0.39 6.36
C LYS A 17 -5.15 -0.80 7.72
N ILE A 18 -6.09 -0.04 8.28
CA ILE A 18 -6.80 -0.40 9.51
C ILE A 18 -8.25 -0.67 9.10
N VAL A 19 -8.71 -1.91 9.23
CA VAL A 19 -10.10 -2.29 8.95
C VAL A 19 -10.60 -3.10 10.15
N GLU A 20 -11.66 -2.64 10.80
CA GLU A 20 -12.30 -3.36 11.92
C GLU A 20 -11.26 -3.92 12.90
N GLU A 21 -10.41 -3.04 13.44
CA GLU A 21 -9.34 -3.37 14.40
C GLU A 21 -8.16 -4.20 13.85
N GLN A 22 -8.20 -4.62 12.58
CA GLN A 22 -7.10 -5.33 11.93
C GLN A 22 -6.16 -4.35 11.23
N LYS A 23 -4.96 -4.19 11.78
CA LYS A 23 -3.86 -3.44 11.18
C LYS A 23 -3.08 -4.34 10.21
N THR A 24 -3.14 -4.03 8.93
CA THR A 24 -2.37 -4.71 7.89
C THR A 24 -1.33 -3.75 7.30
N GLU A 25 -0.05 -4.14 7.35
CA GLU A 25 1.07 -3.36 6.81
C GLU A 25 1.55 -3.98 5.49
N ILE A 26 1.54 -3.18 4.42
CA ILE A 26 1.85 -3.62 3.06
C ILE A 26 3.00 -2.78 2.52
N HIS A 27 4.11 -3.45 2.23
CA HIS A 27 5.32 -2.81 1.73
C HIS A 27 5.36 -2.83 0.19
N LEU A 28 5.22 -1.66 -0.42
CA LEU A 28 5.13 -1.48 -1.86
C LEU A 28 6.26 -0.59 -2.40
N CYS A 29 6.55 -0.72 -3.68
CA CYS A 29 7.37 0.25 -4.41
C CYS A 29 6.53 1.46 -4.84
N LYS A 30 7.18 2.56 -5.23
CA LYS A 30 6.51 3.80 -5.69
C LYS A 30 5.42 3.57 -6.74
N ASP A 31 5.68 2.65 -7.65
CA ASP A 31 4.83 2.30 -8.79
C ASP A 31 3.54 1.59 -8.34
N CYS A 32 3.69 0.49 -7.61
CA CYS A 32 2.55 -0.26 -7.08
C CYS A 32 1.77 0.55 -6.07
N ALA A 33 2.45 1.35 -5.25
CA ALA A 33 1.80 2.23 -4.28
C ALA A 33 0.98 3.31 -4.98
N ALA A 34 1.49 3.97 -6.02
CA ALA A 34 0.72 4.97 -6.77
C ALA A 34 -0.59 4.39 -7.34
N ALA A 35 -0.52 3.19 -7.93
CA ALA A 35 -1.71 2.48 -8.41
C ALA A 35 -2.66 2.03 -7.27
N PHE A 36 -2.12 1.73 -6.09
CA PHE A 36 -2.90 1.35 -4.91
C PHE A 36 -3.59 2.56 -4.28
N SER A 37 -2.88 3.69 -4.16
CA SER A 37 -3.41 4.96 -3.64
C SER A 37 -4.57 5.45 -4.47
N ASP A 38 -4.49 5.36 -5.80
CA ASP A 38 -5.57 5.74 -6.71
C ASP A 38 -6.87 4.95 -6.42
N LYS A 39 -6.73 3.65 -6.13
CA LYS A 39 -7.86 2.81 -5.68
C LYS A 39 -8.31 3.09 -4.24
N PHE A 40 -7.42 3.60 -3.39
CA PHE A 40 -7.73 3.88 -1.98
C PHE A 40 -8.39 5.25 -1.78
N SER A 41 -8.13 6.23 -2.65
CA SER A 41 -8.73 7.57 -2.66
C SER A 41 -10.25 7.58 -2.82
N ILE A 42 -10.86 6.43 -3.11
CA ILE A 42 -12.32 6.24 -3.18
C ILE A 42 -12.92 6.05 -1.79
N PHE A 43 -12.10 5.80 -0.76
CA PHE A 43 -12.57 5.76 0.62
C PHE A 43 -12.61 7.19 1.17
N PRO A 44 -13.80 7.75 1.48
CA PRO A 44 -13.86 9.03 2.17
C PRO A 44 -13.25 8.81 3.55
N LEU A 45 -12.11 9.46 3.82
CA LEU A 45 -11.66 9.59 5.19
C LEU A 45 -12.61 10.57 5.90
N PRO A 46 -13.23 10.18 7.03
CA PRO A 46 -14.00 11.10 7.87
C PRO A 46 -13.11 12.16 8.54
#